data_AF-A7GFI2-F1
#
_entry.id   AF-A7GFI2-F1
#
_cell.length_a   1.000
_cell.length_b   1.000
_cell.length_c   1.000
_cell.angle_alpha   90.00
_cell.angle_beta   90.00
_cell.angle_gamma   90.00
#
_symmetry.space_group_name_H-M   'P 1'
#
loop_
_entity.id
_entity.type
_entity.pdbx_description
1 polymer ?
#
loop_
_entity_poly.entity_id
_entity_poly.type
_entity_poly.pdbx_seq_one_letter_code
_entity_poly.pdbx_strand_id
1 'polypeptide(L)'
;MNHKRNRLVYGFATFIVMFLGLCSRKLKYFIPDFLNVYLGDTLWALMIFMLFAFIFKGTKTKMVALMALAFCYLIEISQLYHSNWIDNIRKTTLGGLVLGYVFSWKDLLAYAIGIGIGIIVEGVFYYSNNYGVK
;
A
#
# COMPACT_ATOMS: atom_id res chain seq x y z
N MET A 1 14.03 11.48 23.30
CA MET A 1 13.11 10.45 23.82
C MET A 1 12.77 9.50 22.69
N ASN A 2 13.24 8.25 22.75
CA ASN A 2 13.11 7.25 21.70
C ASN A 2 11.66 6.71 21.65
N HIS A 3 10.76 7.37 20.93
CA HIS A 3 9.43 6.83 20.66
C HIS A 3 9.53 5.74 19.59
N LYS A 4 9.64 4.48 20.03
CA LYS A 4 9.59 3.32 19.15
C LYS A 4 8.13 3.13 18.70
N ARG A 5 7.86 3.30 17.40
CA ARG A 5 6.60 2.85 16.75
C ARG A 5 6.22 1.46 17.29
N ASN A 6 4.99 1.31 17.78
CA ASN A 6 4.55 0.06 18.41
C ASN A 6 4.28 -1.00 17.33
N ARG A 7 5.20 -1.98 17.22
CA ARG A 7 5.26 -2.95 16.12
C ARG A 7 3.99 -3.77 15.95
N LEU A 8 3.34 -4.11 17.07
CA LEU A 8 2.13 -4.92 17.06
C LEU A 8 0.95 -4.17 16.45
N VAL A 9 0.83 -2.87 16.72
CA VAL A 9 -0.26 -2.05 16.15
C VAL A 9 -0.09 -1.90 14.64
N TYR A 10 1.13 -1.58 14.18
CA TYR A 10 1.41 -1.48 12.74
C TYR A 10 1.31 -2.84 12.02
N GLY A 11 1.76 -3.92 12.65
CA GLY A 11 1.64 -5.27 12.10
C GLY A 11 0.18 -5.71 11.99
N PHE A 12 -0.62 -5.49 13.05
CA PHE A 12 -2.04 -5.82 13.05
C PHE A 12 -2.82 -4.95 12.06
N ALA A 13 -2.52 -3.65 11.99
CA ALA A 13 -3.09 -2.75 10.99
C ALA A 13 -2.74 -3.19 9.56
N THR A 14 -1.49 -3.57 9.30
CA THR A 14 -1.08 -4.11 7.99
C THR A 14 -1.86 -5.38 7.65
N PHE A 15 -2.06 -6.27 8.61
CA PHE A 15 -2.83 -7.50 8.41
C PHE A 15 -4.31 -7.22 8.10
N ILE A 16 -4.92 -6.25 8.81
CA ILE A 16 -6.29 -5.80 8.54
C ILE A 16 -6.39 -5.18 7.14
N VAL A 17 -5.46 -4.28 6.76
CA VAL A 17 -5.46 -3.65 5.43
C VAL A 17 -5.27 -4.71 4.33
N MET A 18 -4.41 -5.70 4.56
CA MET A 18 -4.22 -6.83 3.64
C MET A 18 -5.52 -7.64 3.48
N PHE A 19 -6.19 -7.96 4.60
CA PHE A 19 -7.46 -8.68 4.58
C PHE A 19 -8.57 -7.87 3.88
N LEU A 20 -8.67 -6.57 4.15
CA LEU A 20 -9.61 -5.66 3.49
C LEU A 20 -9.32 -5.52 1.99
N GLY A 21 -8.05 -5.44 1.58
CA GLY A 21 -7.65 -5.40 0.17
C GLY A 21 -8.06 -6.67 -0.58
N LEU A 22 -7.85 -7.84 0.03
CA LEU A 22 -8.29 -9.12 -0.53
C LEU A 22 -9.82 -9.25 -0.57
N CYS A 23 -10.51 -8.79 0.48
CA CYS A 23 -11.97 -8.77 0.53
C CYS A 23 -12.56 -7.81 -0.51
N SER A 24 -11.96 -6.63 -0.71
CA SER A 24 -12.35 -5.67 -1.74
C SER A 24 -12.34 -6.31 -3.14
N ARG A 25 -11.30 -7.10 -3.45
CA ARG A 25 -11.21 -7.83 -4.72
C ARG A 25 -12.25 -8.94 -4.88
N LYS A 26 -12.70 -9.57 -3.79
CA LYS A 26 -13.79 -10.58 -3.83
C LYS A 26 -15.19 -9.96 -3.83
N LEU A 27 -15.37 -8.81 -3.17
CA LEU A 27 -16.63 -8.07 -3.08
C LEU A 27 -16.87 -7.16 -4.29
N LYS A 28 -16.16 -7.42 -5.40
CA LYS A 28 -16.28 -6.72 -6.67
C LYS A 28 -17.74 -6.57 -7.14
N TYR A 29 -18.61 -7.51 -6.75
CA TYR A 29 -20.02 -7.55 -7.13
C TYR A 29 -20.95 -6.66 -6.28
N PHE A 30 -20.53 -6.29 -5.06
CA PHE A 30 -21.35 -5.53 -4.11
C PHE A 30 -20.97 -4.04 -4.00
N ILE A 31 -19.85 -3.63 -4.61
CA ILE A 31 -19.29 -2.28 -4.50
C ILE A 31 -19.54 -1.52 -5.81
N PRO A 32 -19.93 -0.23 -5.78
CA PRO A 32 -20.10 0.58 -6.98
C PRO A 32 -18.84 0.53 -7.86
N ASP A 33 -19.01 0.38 -9.19
CA ASP A 33 -17.91 0.19 -10.13
C ASP A 33 -16.82 1.27 -10.02
N PHE A 34 -17.21 2.52 -9.74
CA PHE A 34 -16.27 3.62 -9.54
C PHE A 34 -15.34 3.38 -8.36
N LEU A 35 -15.89 2.98 -7.21
CA LEU A 35 -15.09 2.69 -6.00
C LEU A 35 -14.23 1.45 -6.20
N ASN A 36 -14.78 0.45 -6.87
CA ASN A 36 -14.11 -0.81 -7.15
C ASN A 36 -12.80 -0.64 -7.94
N VAL A 37 -12.78 0.31 -8.89
CA VAL A 37 -11.60 0.60 -9.72
C VAL A 37 -10.42 1.12 -8.91
N TYR A 38 -10.65 1.86 -7.82
CA TYR A 38 -9.56 2.49 -7.05
C TYR A 38 -9.31 1.84 -5.69
N LEU A 39 -10.34 1.28 -5.04
CA LEU A 39 -10.26 0.79 -3.68
C LEU A 39 -9.21 -0.30 -3.49
N GLY A 40 -9.16 -1.27 -4.41
CA GLY A 40 -8.19 -2.37 -4.32
C GLY A 40 -6.76 -1.86 -4.32
N ASP A 41 -6.43 -0.96 -5.23
CA ASP A 41 -5.07 -0.48 -5.46
C ASP A 41 -4.67 0.59 -4.45
N THR A 42 -5.62 1.43 -4.00
CA THR A 42 -5.44 2.33 -2.86
C THR A 42 -5.13 1.57 -1.57
N LEU A 43 -5.86 0.48 -1.28
CA LEU A 43 -5.60 -0.36 -0.11
C LEU A 43 -4.26 -1.10 -0.23
N TRP A 44 -3.90 -1.54 -1.44
CA TRP A 44 -2.61 -2.17 -1.68
C TRP A 44 -1.43 -1.19 -1.47
N ALA A 45 -1.51 0.03 -1.99
CA ALA A 45 -0.52 1.06 -1.73
C ALA A 45 -0.42 1.42 -0.25
N LEU A 46 -1.55 1.51 0.46
CA LEU A 46 -1.58 1.76 1.90
C LEU A 46 -0.87 0.62 2.66
N MET A 47 -1.09 -0.64 2.25
CA MET A 47 -0.40 -1.80 2.82
C MET A 47 1.12 -1.72 2.61
N ILE A 48 1.58 -1.38 1.40
CA ILE A 48 3.00 -1.19 1.10
C ILE A 48 3.58 -0.08 1.98
N PHE A 49 2.90 1.06 2.09
CA PHE A 49 3.32 2.14 2.97
C PHE A 49 3.47 1.68 4.44
N MET A 50 2.48 0.96 4.98
CA MET A 50 2.56 0.44 6.34
C MET A 50 3.70 -0.57 6.52
N LEU A 51 3.96 -1.41 5.52
CA LEU A 51 5.08 -2.36 5.54
C LEU A 51 6.43 -1.63 5.59
N PHE A 52 6.62 -0.61 4.75
CA PHE A 52 7.82 0.22 4.79
C PHE A 52 7.91 0.98 6.13
N ALA A 53 6.81 1.50 6.67
CA ALA A 53 6.79 2.16 7.98
C ALA A 53 7.15 1.19 9.12
N PHE A 54 6.76 -0.08 9.01
CA PHE A 54 7.10 -1.14 9.94
C PHE A 54 8.60 -1.49 9.91
N ILE A 55 9.19 -1.62 8.72
CA ILE A 55 10.61 -1.92 8.53
C ILE A 55 11.48 -0.72 8.94
N PHE A 56 11.14 0.48 8.46
CA PHE A 56 11.93 1.70 8.57
C PHE A 56 11.48 2.61 9.71
N LYS A 57 11.66 2.11 10.94
CA LYS A 57 11.26 2.74 12.22
C LYS A 57 11.90 4.10 12.52
N GLY A 58 13.08 4.38 11.97
CA GLY A 58 13.87 5.59 12.28
C GLY A 58 13.78 6.67 11.20
N THR A 59 13.07 6.38 10.11
CA THR A 59 13.07 7.22 8.92
C THR A 59 11.83 8.11 8.94
N LYS A 60 11.99 9.36 8.48
CA LYS A 60 10.88 10.32 8.41
C LYS A 60 9.72 9.73 7.61
N THR A 61 8.48 9.91 8.07
CA THR A 61 7.23 9.51 7.39
C THR A 61 7.23 9.86 5.90
N LYS A 62 7.71 11.06 5.56
CA LYS A 62 7.85 11.53 4.18
C LYS A 62 8.79 10.65 3.34
N MET A 63 9.90 10.18 3.92
CA MET A 63 10.84 9.30 3.23
C MET A 63 10.23 7.91 2.99
N VAL A 64 9.53 7.37 3.99
CA VAL A 64 8.79 6.11 3.89
C VAL A 64 7.73 6.19 2.80
N ALA A 65 6.97 7.29 2.76
CA ALA A 65 5.99 7.55 1.71
C ALA A 65 6.62 7.61 0.32
N LEU A 66 7.76 8.31 0.17
CA LEU A 66 8.48 8.40 -1.08
C LEU A 66 8.96 7.01 -1.55
N MET A 67 9.52 6.21 -0.64
CA MET A 67 9.98 4.85 -0.95
C MET A 67 8.82 3.95 -1.37
N ALA A 68 7.69 3.99 -0.65
CA ALA A 68 6.50 3.22 -1.00
C ALA A 68 5.93 3.64 -2.36
N LEU A 69 5.90 4.95 -2.64
CA LEU A 69 5.38 5.48 -3.92
C LEU A 69 6.29 5.09 -5.07
N ALA A 70 7.59 5.27 -4.92
CA ALA A 70 8.58 4.82 -5.90
C ALA A 70 8.47 3.30 -6.14
N PHE A 71 8.28 2.51 -5.09
CA PHE A 71 8.10 1.06 -5.23
C PHE A 71 6.84 0.69 -6.02
N CYS A 72 5.70 1.30 -5.72
CA CYS A 72 4.46 1.07 -6.48
C CYS A 72 4.62 1.49 -7.95
N TYR A 73 5.24 2.65 -8.20
CA TYR A 73 5.46 3.14 -9.56
C TYR A 73 6.44 2.27 -10.34
N LEU A 74 7.49 1.75 -9.69
CA LEU A 74 8.42 0.81 -10.31
C LEU A 74 7.73 -0.51 -10.67
N ILE A 75 6.84 -1.02 -9.83
CA ILE A 75 6.03 -2.21 -10.14
C ILE A 75 5.14 -1.93 -11.34
N GLU A 76 4.47 -0.78 -11.37
CA GLU A 76 3.59 -0.40 -12.48
C GLU A 76 4.37 -0.23 -13.79
N ILE A 77 5.51 0.47 -13.76
CA ILE A 77 6.40 0.61 -14.93
C ILE A 77 6.97 -0.75 -15.35
N SER A 78 7.21 -1.68 -14.41
CA SER A 78 7.67 -3.02 -14.76
C SER A 78 6.68 -3.73 -15.68
N GLN A 79 5.38 -3.39 -15.65
CA GLN A 79 4.36 -3.95 -16.53
C GLN A 79 4.58 -3.61 -18.00
N LEU A 80 5.28 -2.51 -18.31
CA LEU A 80 5.70 -2.18 -19.67
C LEU A 80 6.92 -3.01 -20.13
N TYR A 81 7.61 -3.67 -19.19
CA TYR A 81 8.72 -4.55 -19.48
C TYR A 81 8.21 -5.99 -19.69
N HIS A 82 8.39 -6.47 -20.92
CA HIS A 82 7.98 -7.81 -21.35
C HIS A 82 9.23 -8.66 -21.64
N SER A 83 9.54 -9.53 -20.69
CA SER A 83 10.60 -10.52 -20.82
C SER A 83 10.09 -11.87 -20.32
N ASN A 84 10.57 -12.97 -20.91
CA ASN A 84 10.07 -14.31 -20.63
C ASN A 84 10.13 -14.66 -19.13
N TRP A 85 11.13 -14.17 -18.40
CA TRP A 85 11.26 -14.43 -16.96
C TRP A 85 10.19 -13.69 -16.12
N ILE A 86 9.92 -12.42 -16.42
CA ILE A 86 8.96 -11.62 -15.64
C ILE A 86 7.52 -12.01 -15.97
N ASP A 87 7.26 -12.34 -17.24
CA ASP A 87 5.93 -12.80 -17.66
C ASP A 87 5.63 -14.20 -17.10
N ASN A 88 6.64 -15.07 -16.93
CA ASN A 88 6.46 -16.34 -16.21
C ASN A 88 6.09 -16.12 -14.74
N ILE A 89 6.64 -15.11 -14.09
CA ILE A 89 6.25 -14.75 -12.71
C ILE A 89 4.81 -14.21 -12.70
N ARG A 90 4.42 -13.33 -13.63
CA ARG A 90 3.04 -12.81 -13.75
C ARG A 90 1.99 -13.88 -14.00
N LYS A 91 2.35 -14.96 -14.70
CA LYS A 91 1.47 -16.12 -14.92
C LYS A 91 1.16 -16.88 -13.63
N THR A 92 1.98 -16.74 -12.58
CA THR A 92 1.65 -17.29 -11.27
C THR A 92 0.58 -16.45 -10.57
N THR A 93 -0.28 -17.08 -9.77
CA THR A 93 -1.35 -16.38 -9.05
C THR A 93 -0.82 -15.30 -8.10
N LEU A 94 0.29 -15.58 -7.40
CA LEU A 94 0.94 -14.63 -6.52
C LEU A 94 1.63 -13.51 -7.28
N GLY A 95 2.38 -13.85 -8.34
CA GLY A 95 3.12 -12.86 -9.13
C GLY A 95 2.19 -11.91 -9.86
N GLY A 96 1.09 -12.39 -10.45
CA GLY A 96 0.08 -11.53 -11.07
C GLY A 96 -0.66 -10.65 -10.06
N LEU A 97 -0.86 -11.12 -8.82
CA LEU A 97 -1.52 -10.33 -7.77
C LEU A 97 -0.62 -9.21 -7.23
N VAL A 98 0.70 -9.42 -7.21
CA VAL A 98 1.69 -8.45 -6.70
C VAL A 98 2.22 -7.52 -7.79
N LEU A 99 2.53 -8.05 -8.98
CA LEU A 99 3.14 -7.29 -10.08
C LEU A 99 2.10 -6.65 -11.01
N GLY A 100 0.86 -7.15 -11.01
CA GLY A 100 -0.16 -6.76 -11.97
C GLY A 100 0.13 -7.27 -13.39
N TYR A 101 -0.82 -6.98 -14.29
CA TYR A 101 -0.83 -7.52 -15.65
C TYR A 101 -0.68 -6.45 -16.72
N VAL A 102 -1.31 -5.28 -16.53
CA VAL A 102 -1.42 -4.23 -17.54
C VAL A 102 -1.30 -2.87 -16.89
N PHE A 103 -0.44 -2.04 -17.46
CA PHE A 103 -0.18 -0.67 -17.00
C PHE A 103 -1.44 0.19 -17.04
N SER A 104 -1.73 0.88 -15.93
CA SER A 104 -2.88 1.76 -15.79
C SER A 104 -2.52 3.08 -15.10
N TRP A 105 -2.79 4.20 -15.78
CA TRP A 105 -2.66 5.54 -15.20
C TRP A 105 -3.55 5.77 -13.98
N LYS A 106 -4.66 5.04 -13.87
CA LYS A 106 -5.58 5.13 -12.74
C LYS A 106 -4.93 4.58 -11.47
N ASP A 107 -4.08 3.57 -11.62
CA ASP A 107 -3.45 2.85 -10.51
C ASP A 107 -2.39 3.75 -9.88
N LEU A 108 -1.64 4.52 -10.69
CA LEU A 108 -0.75 5.58 -10.21
C LEU A 108 -1.48 6.59 -9.31
N LEU A 109 -2.68 7.03 -9.71
CA LEU A 109 -3.49 7.94 -8.89
C LEU A 109 -4.01 7.25 -7.63
N ALA A 110 -4.47 6.00 -7.73
CA ALA A 110 -4.92 5.20 -6.60
C ALA A 110 -3.81 5.01 -5.56
N TYR A 111 -2.58 4.77 -6.01
CA TYR A 111 -1.40 4.62 -5.17
C TYR A 111 -1.03 5.92 -4.46
N ALA A 112 -1.09 7.06 -5.17
CA ALA A 112 -0.86 8.37 -4.56
C ALA A 112 -1.89 8.67 -3.46
N ILE A 113 -3.17 8.35 -3.69
CA ILE A 113 -4.24 8.50 -2.69
C ILE A 113 -3.98 7.58 -1.49
N GLY A 114 -3.67 6.31 -1.72
CA GLY A 114 -3.41 5.34 -0.65
C GLY A 114 -2.25 5.73 0.25
N ILE A 115 -1.16 6.19 -0.34
CA ILE A 115 0.01 6.68 0.40
C ILE A 115 -0.30 7.99 1.11
N GLY A 116 -1.07 8.90 0.49
CA GLY A 116 -1.55 10.13 1.13
C GLY A 116 -2.36 9.84 2.40
N ILE A 117 -3.28 8.88 2.34
CA ILE A 117 -4.02 8.40 3.51
C ILE A 117 -3.07 7.83 4.56
N GLY A 118 -2.07 7.04 4.15
CA GLY A 118 -1.04 6.51 5.03
C GLY A 118 -0.29 7.59 5.80
N ILE A 119 0.10 8.68 5.14
CA ILE A 119 0.75 9.84 5.76
C ILE A 119 -0.18 10.50 6.79
N ILE A 120 -1.45 10.69 6.46
CA ILE A 120 -2.44 11.31 7.37
C ILE A 120 -2.63 10.44 8.60
N VAL A 121 -2.86 9.13 8.41
CA VAL A 121 -3.01 8.17 9.51
C VAL A 121 -1.79 8.20 10.42
N GLU A 122 -0.59 8.14 9.83
CA GLU A 122 0.64 8.20 10.61
C GLU A 122 0.80 9.55 11.33
N GLY A 123 0.42 10.66 10.70
CA GLY A 123 0.39 11.99 11.31
C GLY A 123 -0.56 12.07 12.49
N VAL A 124 -1.75 11.48 12.39
CA VAL A 124 -2.74 11.39 13.47
C VAL A 124 -2.20 10.56 14.63
N PHE A 125 -1.59 9.40 14.35
CA PHE A 125 -0.95 8.57 15.38
C PHE A 125 0.23 9.29 16.04
N TYR A 126 1.06 9.98 15.25
CA TYR A 126 2.18 10.77 15.76
C TYR A 126 1.70 11.92 16.64
N TYR A 127 0.63 12.61 16.22
CA TYR A 127 0.01 13.70 16.97
C TYR A 127 -0.61 13.20 18.28
N SER A 128 -1.43 12.15 18.22
CA SER A 128 -2.07 11.52 19.39
C SER A 128 -1.04 11.06 20.43
N ASN A 129 0.07 10.46 19.99
CA ASN A 129 1.12 9.99 20.89
C ASN A 129 1.97 11.12 21.49
N ASN A 130 2.09 12.29 20.82
CA ASN A 130 2.83 13.45 21.34
C ASN A 130 1.97 14.39 22.22
N TYR A 131 0.67 14.48 21.97
CA TYR A 131 -0.22 15.45 22.62
C TYR A 131 -1.29 14.85 23.53
N GLY A 132 -1.27 13.54 23.76
CA GLY A 132 -2.02 12.90 24.83
C GLY A 132 -3.40 12.41 24.41
N VAL A 133 -3.54 11.09 24.36
CA VAL A 133 -4.65 10.43 25.03
C VAL A 133 -4.01 9.28 25.81
N LYS A 134 -3.94 9.43 27.14
CA LYS A 134 -3.89 8.27 28.04
C LYS A 134 -5.30 7.70 28.13
#